data_AF-A0A6A5VGP9-F1
#
_entry.id   AF-A0A6A5VGP9-F1
#
_cell.length_a   1.000
_cell.length_b   1.000
_cell.length_c   1.000
_cell.angle_alpha   90.00
_cell.angle_beta   90.00
_cell.angle_gamma   90.00
#
_symmetry.space_group_name_H-M   'P 1'
#
loop_
_entity.id
_entity.type
_entity.pdbx_description
1 polymer ?
#
loop_
_entity_poly.entity_id
_entity_poly.type
_entity_poly.pdbx_seq_one_letter_code
_entity_poly.pdbx_strand_id
1 'polypeptide(L)'
;MSDLQSSSKIQIAAATFAAVTILVPSLYLLRGEKPQDSTQHLQTFRKLLKSYTTLRPAALGANASSEFSHTVFPLSLNLPPRSLENFQQHAFMIFSLFEDFKMAPHGQVHFSKETDTVIAHCRMGGKVNGASEKGGILIDGGITEWWTECVLFVKMSPDGKKIVELKEFVNSARAEELQRRLSGILSQ
;
A
#
# COMPACT_ATOMS: atom_id res chain seq x y z
N MET A 1 -47.42 43.90 35.28
CA MET A 1 -47.63 42.82 34.27
C MET A 1 -46.49 42.81 33.25
N SER A 2 -45.23 42.76 33.72
CA SER A 2 -44.03 42.98 32.88
C SER A 2 -43.01 41.84 32.98
N ASP A 3 -43.11 40.94 33.97
CA ASP A 3 -42.14 39.86 34.20
C ASP A 3 -42.36 38.61 33.34
N LEU A 4 -43.56 38.40 32.80
CA LEU A 4 -43.90 37.17 32.04
C LEU A 4 -43.29 37.14 30.63
N GLN A 5 -43.00 38.29 30.02
CA GLN A 5 -42.40 38.36 28.67
C GLN A 5 -40.87 38.12 28.64
N SER A 6 -40.18 38.36 29.76
CA SER A 6 -38.73 38.19 29.87
C SER A 6 -38.34 36.71 29.95
N SER A 7 -39.09 35.94 30.74
CA SER A 7 -38.82 34.52 30.97
C SER A 7 -39.01 33.66 29.72
N SER A 8 -40.01 33.95 28.87
CA SER A 8 -40.25 33.15 27.66
C SER A 8 -39.16 33.32 26.61
N LYS A 9 -38.60 34.53 26.46
CA LYS A 9 -37.49 34.80 25.52
C LYS A 9 -36.21 34.09 25.94
N ILE A 10 -35.93 34.03 27.24
CA ILE A 10 -34.77 33.31 27.79
C ILE A 10 -34.95 31.80 27.61
N GLN A 11 -36.16 31.28 27.83
CA GLN A 11 -36.47 29.85 27.62
C GLN A 11 -36.36 29.46 26.14
N ILE A 12 -36.84 30.30 25.22
CA ILE A 12 -36.72 30.06 23.78
C ILE A 12 -35.24 30.15 23.34
N ALA A 13 -34.49 31.14 23.81
CA ALA A 13 -33.07 31.27 23.51
C ALA A 13 -32.25 30.09 24.06
N ALA A 14 -32.53 29.65 25.28
CA ALA A 14 -31.90 28.48 25.90
C ALA A 14 -32.25 27.18 25.16
N ALA A 15 -33.51 27.00 24.75
CA ALA A 15 -33.94 25.85 23.96
C ALA A 15 -33.28 25.82 22.57
N THR A 16 -33.12 26.98 21.94
CA THR A 16 -32.45 27.10 20.63
C THR A 16 -30.96 26.79 20.75
N PHE A 17 -30.28 27.31 21.77
CA PHE A 17 -28.88 26.98 22.04
C PHE A 17 -28.68 25.50 22.35
N ALA A 18 -29.54 24.90 23.18
CA ALA A 18 -29.49 23.48 23.48
C ALA A 18 -29.73 22.60 22.25
N ALA A 19 -30.64 23.01 21.35
CA ALA A 19 -30.87 22.30 20.09
C ALA A 19 -29.65 22.38 19.16
N VAL A 20 -28.99 23.54 19.05
CA VAL A 20 -27.79 23.72 18.21
C VAL A 20 -26.58 22.96 18.78
N THR A 21 -26.38 22.97 20.11
CA THR A 21 -25.27 22.24 20.74
C THR A 21 -25.41 20.73 20.66
N ILE A 22 -26.63 20.19 20.47
CA ILE A 22 -26.84 18.77 20.23
C ILE A 22 -26.72 18.45 18.72
N LEU A 23 -27.29 19.29 17.85
CA LEU A 23 -27.32 19.01 16.41
C LEU A 23 -25.93 19.08 15.75
N VAL A 24 -25.04 19.98 16.16
CA VAL A 24 -23.72 20.12 15.53
C VAL A 24 -22.81 18.91 15.79
N PRO A 25 -22.63 18.42 17.03
CA PRO A 25 -21.88 17.19 17.29
C PRO A 25 -22.55 15.96 16.67
N SER A 26 -23.88 15.88 16.68
CA SER A 26 -24.60 14.77 16.03
C SER A 26 -24.38 14.77 14.51
N LEU A 27 -24.43 15.91 13.84
CA LEU A 27 -24.11 16.00 12.40
C LEU A 27 -22.64 15.71 12.12
N TYR A 28 -21.73 16.08 13.02
CA TYR A 28 -20.31 15.76 12.90
C TYR A 28 -20.04 14.26 13.08
N LEU A 29 -20.70 13.60 14.03
CA LEU A 29 -20.61 12.16 14.28
C LEU A 29 -21.36 11.33 13.22
N LEU A 30 -22.47 11.85 12.68
CA LEU A 30 -23.23 11.22 11.60
C LEU A 30 -22.65 11.49 10.21
N ARG A 31 -21.69 12.41 10.10
CA ARG A 31 -20.79 12.52 8.94
C ARG A 31 -19.82 11.36 8.95
N GLY A 32 -20.35 10.14 8.93
CA GLY A 32 -19.59 8.93 8.72
C GLY A 32 -18.73 9.13 7.48
N GLU A 33 -17.44 8.85 7.61
CA GLU A 33 -16.56 8.83 6.46
C GLU A 33 -17.19 7.93 5.39
N LYS A 34 -17.46 8.49 4.22
CA LYS A 34 -17.88 7.68 3.07
C LYS A 34 -16.93 6.50 2.96
N PRO A 35 -17.41 5.26 2.79
CA PRO A 35 -16.55 4.09 2.73
C PRO A 35 -15.44 4.35 1.72
N GLN A 36 -14.22 4.47 2.24
CA GLN A 36 -13.01 4.78 1.47
C GLN A 36 -12.82 3.79 0.31
N ASP A 37 -13.38 2.59 0.46
CA ASP A 37 -13.28 1.41 -0.40
C ASP A 37 -13.56 1.59 -1.89
N SER A 38 -14.18 2.69 -2.33
CA SER A 38 -14.59 2.88 -3.73
C SER A 38 -13.80 3.92 -4.53
N THR A 39 -12.81 4.60 -3.92
CA THR A 39 -12.07 5.67 -4.63
C THR A 39 -11.26 5.13 -5.81
N GLN A 40 -11.05 5.98 -6.83
CA GLN A 40 -10.19 5.65 -7.97
C GLN A 40 -8.77 5.26 -7.53
N HIS A 41 -8.27 5.87 -6.46
CA HIS A 41 -6.99 5.55 -5.83
C HIS A 41 -6.91 4.10 -5.36
N LEU A 42 -7.90 3.65 -4.58
CA LEU A 42 -7.94 2.26 -4.12
C LEU A 42 -8.15 1.27 -5.27
N GLN A 43 -8.89 1.65 -6.32
CA GLN A 43 -9.03 0.82 -7.51
C GLN A 43 -7.69 0.64 -8.24
N THR A 44 -6.93 1.72 -8.43
CA THR A 44 -5.60 1.67 -9.04
C THR A 44 -4.62 0.89 -8.17
N PHE A 45 -4.68 1.06 -6.84
CA PHE A 45 -3.86 0.29 -5.90
C PHE A 45 -4.16 -1.22 -5.98
N ARG A 46 -5.44 -1.62 -6.02
CA ARG A 46 -5.83 -3.02 -6.19
C ARG A 46 -5.36 -3.58 -7.54
N LYS A 47 -5.37 -2.78 -8.61
CA LYS A 47 -4.79 -3.16 -9.90
C LYS A 47 -3.28 -3.41 -9.79
N LEU A 48 -2.54 -2.53 -9.13
CA LEU A 48 -1.11 -2.74 -8.85
C LEU A 48 -0.87 -4.07 -8.12
N LEU A 49 -1.59 -4.32 -7.02
CA LEU A 49 -1.45 -5.57 -6.27
C LEU A 49 -1.75 -6.81 -7.13
N LYS A 50 -2.81 -6.74 -7.95
CA LYS A 50 -3.16 -7.82 -8.88
C LYS A 50 -2.10 -8.01 -9.96
N SER A 51 -1.40 -6.97 -10.39
CA SER A 51 -0.31 -7.10 -11.38
C SER A 51 0.83 -7.98 -10.88
N TYR A 52 1.13 -8.00 -9.57
CA TYR A 52 2.15 -8.91 -9.02
C TYR A 52 1.84 -10.39 -9.28
N THR A 53 0.57 -10.78 -9.34
CA THR A 53 0.17 -12.17 -9.62
C THR A 53 0.35 -12.59 -11.06
N THR A 54 0.65 -11.64 -11.95
CA THR A 54 0.83 -11.94 -13.38
C THR A 54 2.23 -12.40 -13.71
N LEU A 55 3.19 -12.23 -12.78
CA LEU A 55 4.62 -12.46 -12.98
C LEU A 55 5.18 -11.73 -14.23
N ARG A 56 4.53 -10.65 -14.66
CA ARG A 56 4.92 -9.86 -15.84
C ARG A 56 5.36 -8.46 -15.41
N PRO A 57 6.65 -8.09 -15.57
CA PRO A 57 7.13 -6.76 -15.18
C PRO A 57 6.36 -5.61 -15.85
N ALA A 58 5.98 -5.77 -17.11
CA ALA A 58 5.20 -4.77 -17.84
C ALA A 58 3.84 -4.47 -17.17
N ALA A 59 3.21 -5.46 -16.53
CA ALA A 59 1.93 -5.27 -15.85
C ALA A 59 2.04 -4.39 -14.60
N LEU A 60 3.21 -4.37 -13.94
CA LEU A 60 3.48 -3.47 -12.82
C LEU A 60 3.54 -2.00 -13.25
N GLY A 61 3.92 -1.74 -14.51
CA GLY A 61 4.01 -0.39 -15.07
C GLY A 61 2.73 0.13 -15.73
N ALA A 62 1.66 -0.67 -15.81
CA ALA A 62 0.47 -0.31 -16.59
C ALA A 62 -0.19 1.01 -16.14
N ASN A 63 -0.11 1.31 -14.84
CA ASN A 63 -0.61 2.54 -14.24
C ASN A 63 0.51 3.51 -13.83
N ALA A 64 1.77 3.27 -14.16
CA ALA A 64 2.85 4.21 -13.83
C ALA A 64 2.70 5.53 -14.61
N SER A 65 3.08 6.65 -13.97
CA SER A 65 3.25 7.94 -14.64
C SER A 65 4.60 7.99 -15.37
N SER A 66 4.81 9.03 -16.19
CA SER A 66 6.10 9.33 -16.81
C SER A 66 7.19 9.72 -15.80
N GLU A 67 6.80 10.17 -14.61
CA GLU A 67 7.69 10.61 -13.52
C GLU A 67 7.83 9.55 -12.43
N PHE A 68 7.48 8.30 -12.73
CA PHE A 68 7.47 7.23 -11.75
C PHE A 68 8.84 7.05 -11.07
N SER A 69 8.80 6.94 -9.75
CA SER A 69 9.96 6.57 -8.93
C SER A 69 9.64 5.45 -7.94
N HIS A 70 10.61 4.57 -7.73
CA HIS A 70 10.56 3.49 -6.76
C HIS A 70 11.68 3.63 -5.73
N THR A 71 11.35 3.56 -4.44
CA THR A 71 12.34 3.61 -3.35
C THR A 71 12.08 2.50 -2.34
N VAL A 72 13.15 1.85 -1.87
CA VAL A 72 13.06 0.76 -0.88
C VAL A 72 13.70 1.21 0.44
N PHE A 73 13.01 0.90 1.53
CA PHE A 73 13.41 1.08 2.92
C PHE A 73 13.46 -0.28 3.63
N PRO A 74 14.19 -0.41 4.76
CA PRO A 74 14.98 0.61 5.44
C PRO A 74 16.25 1.01 4.67
N LEU A 75 16.77 2.19 4.98
CA LEU A 75 18.01 2.73 4.38
C LEU A 75 19.23 1.80 4.58
N SER A 76 19.20 0.95 5.62
CA SER A 76 20.27 -0.02 5.88
C SER A 76 20.48 -1.03 4.74
N LEU A 77 19.48 -1.24 3.88
CA LEU A 77 19.61 -2.08 2.68
C LEU A 77 20.44 -1.41 1.57
N ASN A 78 20.70 -0.10 1.66
CA ASN A 78 21.51 0.68 0.73
C ASN A 78 21.11 0.48 -0.75
N LEU A 79 19.80 0.38 -1.02
CA LEU A 79 19.27 0.19 -2.37
C LEU A 79 19.01 1.56 -3.02
N PRO A 80 19.52 1.79 -4.25
CA PRO A 80 19.29 3.06 -4.94
C PRO A 80 17.81 3.18 -5.36
N PRO A 81 17.27 4.42 -5.43
CA PRO A 81 16.00 4.67 -6.08
C PRO A 81 16.02 4.18 -7.54
N ARG A 82 14.88 3.70 -8.03
CA ARG A 82 14.75 3.14 -9.39
C ARG A 82 13.76 3.95 -10.21
N SER A 83 14.08 4.13 -11.48
CA SER A 83 13.12 4.51 -12.52
C SER A 83 12.14 3.36 -12.79
N LEU A 84 11.10 3.61 -13.58
CA LEU A 84 10.15 2.57 -13.98
C LEU A 84 10.85 1.40 -14.69
N GLU A 85 11.77 1.70 -15.60
CA GLU A 85 12.53 0.69 -16.33
C GLU A 85 13.36 -0.18 -15.38
N ASN A 86 14.13 0.44 -14.49
CA ASN A 86 14.97 -0.28 -13.53
C ASN A 86 14.12 -1.08 -12.53
N PHE A 87 12.94 -0.57 -12.15
CA PHE A 87 11.97 -1.30 -11.33
C PHE A 87 11.45 -2.55 -12.05
N GLN A 88 11.10 -2.44 -13.34
CA GLN A 88 10.64 -3.58 -14.14
C GLN A 88 11.75 -4.61 -14.37
N GLN A 89 12.98 -4.17 -14.63
CA GLN A 89 14.14 -5.07 -14.72
C GLN A 89 14.39 -5.80 -13.39
N HIS A 90 14.28 -5.09 -12.26
CA HIS A 90 14.38 -5.72 -10.95
C HIS A 90 13.25 -6.73 -10.70
N ALA A 91 12.01 -6.36 -11.03
CA ALA A 91 10.85 -7.24 -10.91
C ALA A 91 10.99 -8.50 -11.77
N PHE A 92 11.59 -8.41 -12.96
CA PHE A 92 11.89 -9.57 -13.79
C PHE A 92 12.77 -10.59 -13.07
N MET A 93 13.84 -10.14 -12.42
CA MET A 93 14.74 -11.00 -11.66
C MET A 93 14.05 -11.64 -10.45
N ILE A 94 13.15 -10.92 -9.78
CA ILE A 94 12.40 -11.47 -8.65
C ILE A 94 11.36 -12.47 -9.14
N PHE A 95 10.57 -12.13 -10.16
CA PHE A 95 9.53 -13.00 -10.70
C PHE A 95 10.06 -14.32 -11.26
N SER A 96 11.30 -14.36 -11.76
CA SER A 96 11.89 -15.63 -12.21
C SER A 96 12.11 -16.64 -11.08
N LEU A 97 12.13 -16.20 -9.81
CA LEU A 97 12.24 -17.07 -8.64
C LEU A 97 10.94 -17.82 -8.33
N PHE A 98 9.82 -17.41 -8.91
CA PHE A 98 8.49 -17.78 -8.45
C PHE A 98 7.66 -18.45 -9.57
N GLU A 99 7.00 -19.55 -9.23
CA GLU A 99 5.98 -20.18 -10.07
C GLU A 99 4.64 -19.46 -9.88
N ASP A 100 4.37 -19.06 -8.63
CA ASP A 100 3.34 -18.11 -8.27
C ASP A 100 3.92 -17.05 -7.34
N PHE A 101 3.41 -15.83 -7.45
CA PHE A 101 3.74 -14.75 -6.54
C PHE A 101 2.49 -13.93 -6.30
N LYS A 102 2.28 -13.47 -5.07
CA LYS A 102 1.19 -12.55 -4.76
C LYS A 102 1.65 -11.55 -3.72
N MET A 103 1.00 -10.39 -3.78
CA MET A 103 1.10 -9.34 -2.79
C MET A 103 -0.32 -9.00 -2.36
N ALA A 104 -0.62 -9.18 -1.07
CA ALA A 104 -1.97 -9.01 -0.54
C ALA A 104 -1.93 -8.17 0.74
N PRO A 105 -2.88 -7.24 0.96
CA PRO A 105 -2.95 -6.48 2.19
C PRO A 105 -3.16 -7.41 3.39
N HIS A 106 -2.46 -7.12 4.48
CA HIS A 106 -2.67 -7.72 5.78
C HIS A 106 -3.34 -6.67 6.68
N GLY A 107 -4.66 -6.77 6.80
CA GLY A 107 -5.47 -5.80 7.55
C GLY A 107 -6.01 -4.66 6.67
N GLN A 108 -6.07 -3.45 7.24
CA GLN A 108 -6.69 -2.30 6.60
C GLN A 108 -5.76 -1.61 5.59
N VAL A 109 -6.36 -1.06 4.53
CA VAL A 109 -5.69 -0.20 3.55
C VAL A 109 -6.13 1.24 3.82
N HIS A 110 -5.17 2.14 4.03
CA HIS A 110 -5.43 3.54 4.32
C HIS A 110 -5.23 4.39 3.07
N PHE A 111 -6.12 5.36 2.83
CA PHE A 111 -5.96 6.34 1.75
C PHE A 111 -5.97 7.77 2.29
N SER A 112 -4.83 8.47 2.24
CA SER A 112 -4.78 9.90 2.57
C SER A 112 -5.12 10.73 1.34
N LYS A 113 -6.18 11.55 1.45
CA LYS A 113 -6.61 12.47 0.39
C LYS A 113 -5.71 13.70 0.28
N GLU A 114 -5.06 14.07 1.37
CA GLU A 114 -4.18 15.23 1.48
C GLU A 114 -2.89 15.02 0.68
N THR A 115 -2.49 13.76 0.51
CA THR A 115 -1.22 13.37 -0.13
C THR A 115 -1.40 12.46 -1.34
N ASP A 116 -2.65 12.17 -1.72
CA ASP A 116 -3.01 11.20 -2.77
C ASP A 116 -2.28 9.85 -2.62
N THR A 117 -2.12 9.40 -1.37
CA THR A 117 -1.27 8.24 -1.04
C THR A 117 -2.09 7.11 -0.43
N VAL A 118 -1.94 5.91 -1.00
CA VAL A 118 -2.46 4.67 -0.43
C VAL A 118 -1.37 3.97 0.35
N ILE A 119 -1.65 3.59 1.60
CA ILE A 119 -0.73 2.93 2.50
C ILE A 119 -1.31 1.57 2.89
N ALA A 120 -0.51 0.52 2.78
CA ALA A 120 -0.93 -0.83 3.13
C ALA A 120 0.23 -1.68 3.67
N HIS A 121 0.02 -2.32 4.81
CA HIS A 121 0.83 -3.47 5.21
C HIS A 121 0.43 -4.65 4.33
N CYS A 122 1.40 -5.29 3.70
CA CYS A 122 1.19 -6.38 2.76
C CYS A 122 2.04 -7.59 3.14
N ARG A 123 1.47 -8.78 2.98
CA ARG A 123 2.26 -10.02 2.86
C ARG A 123 2.54 -10.24 1.37
N MET A 124 3.78 -10.59 1.04
CA MET A 124 4.19 -10.87 -0.33
C MET A 124 5.04 -12.13 -0.43
N GLY A 125 4.94 -12.84 -1.55
CA GLY A 125 5.63 -14.11 -1.75
C GLY A 125 4.83 -15.11 -2.55
N GLY A 126 5.30 -16.35 -2.57
CA GLY A 126 4.64 -17.45 -3.27
C GLY A 126 5.54 -18.67 -3.42
N LYS A 127 5.09 -19.60 -4.27
CA LYS A 127 5.80 -20.85 -4.56
C LYS A 127 7.03 -20.60 -5.41
N VAL A 128 8.15 -21.20 -5.02
CA VAL A 128 9.42 -21.11 -5.73
C VAL A 128 9.36 -21.88 -7.05
N ASN A 129 9.89 -21.28 -8.12
CA ASN A 129 10.01 -21.91 -9.42
C ASN A 129 11.26 -22.79 -9.49
N GLY A 130 11.12 -24.09 -9.22
CA GLY A 130 12.23 -25.04 -9.34
C GLY A 130 12.78 -25.20 -10.76
N ALA A 131 12.10 -24.72 -11.80
CA ALA A 131 12.57 -24.78 -13.17
C ALA A 131 13.50 -23.61 -13.57
N SER A 132 13.59 -22.54 -12.75
CA SER A 132 14.57 -21.48 -12.98
C SER A 132 15.87 -21.78 -12.23
N GLU A 133 17.01 -21.35 -12.78
CA GLU A 133 18.33 -21.56 -12.14
C GLU A 133 18.33 -21.09 -10.68
N LYS A 134 17.89 -19.86 -10.43
CA LYS A 134 17.84 -19.28 -9.09
C LYS A 134 16.77 -19.88 -8.19
N GLY A 135 15.65 -20.35 -8.74
CA GLY A 135 14.65 -21.06 -7.96
C GLY A 135 15.10 -22.48 -7.59
N GLY A 136 15.86 -23.15 -8.46
CA GLY A 136 16.53 -24.42 -8.18
C GLY A 136 17.46 -24.33 -6.98
N ILE A 137 18.26 -23.27 -6.88
CA ILE A 137 19.12 -22.98 -5.70
C ILE A 137 18.30 -22.99 -4.41
N LEU A 138 17.11 -22.38 -4.41
CA LEU A 138 16.24 -22.33 -3.25
C LEU A 138 15.63 -23.72 -2.94
N ILE A 139 15.21 -24.46 -3.96
CA ILE A 139 14.66 -25.82 -3.82
C ILE A 139 15.69 -26.79 -3.24
N ASP A 140 16.93 -26.76 -3.75
CA ASP A 140 18.04 -27.58 -3.25
C ASP A 140 18.37 -27.24 -1.78
N GLY A 141 18.17 -25.97 -1.40
CA GLY A 141 18.24 -25.50 -0.02
C GLY A 141 17.00 -25.82 0.84
N GLY A 142 16.04 -26.61 0.34
CA GLY A 142 14.82 -27.01 1.02
C GLY A 142 13.71 -25.95 1.07
N ILE A 143 13.81 -24.89 0.27
CA ILE A 143 12.87 -23.77 0.25
C ILE A 143 11.94 -23.90 -0.95
N THR A 144 10.73 -24.40 -0.70
CA THR A 144 9.68 -24.55 -1.73
C THR A 144 8.74 -23.36 -1.84
N GLU A 145 8.69 -22.51 -0.81
CA GLU A 145 7.94 -21.26 -0.79
C GLU A 145 8.77 -20.16 -0.13
N TRP A 146 8.56 -18.93 -0.57
CA TRP A 146 9.15 -17.76 0.06
C TRP A 146 8.10 -16.71 0.38
N TRP A 147 8.02 -16.30 1.66
CA TRP A 147 7.08 -15.29 2.14
C TRP A 147 7.79 -14.23 2.98
N THR A 148 7.41 -12.98 2.76
CA THR A 148 7.85 -11.82 3.54
C THR A 148 6.71 -10.83 3.67
N GLU A 149 6.99 -9.70 4.30
CA GLU A 149 6.07 -8.59 4.48
C GLU A 149 6.72 -7.26 4.07
N CYS A 150 5.88 -6.31 3.73
CA CYS A 150 6.28 -4.93 3.48
C CYS A 150 5.16 -3.95 3.80
N VAL A 151 5.50 -2.69 4.02
CA VAL A 151 4.54 -1.57 3.98
C VAL A 151 4.72 -0.83 2.67
N LEU A 152 3.65 -0.75 1.88
CA LEU A 152 3.63 0.03 0.65
C LEU A 152 3.10 1.44 0.95
N PHE A 153 3.74 2.43 0.32
CA PHE A 153 3.21 3.78 0.19
C PHE A 153 3.15 4.09 -1.30
N VAL A 154 1.93 4.23 -1.82
CA VAL A 154 1.68 4.40 -3.25
C VAL A 154 1.04 5.76 -3.47
N LYS A 155 1.87 6.73 -3.87
CA LYS A 155 1.40 8.06 -4.24
C LYS A 155 0.91 8.06 -5.67
N MET A 156 -0.26 8.64 -5.89
CA MET A 156 -0.89 8.72 -7.21
C MET A 156 -1.04 10.16 -7.68
N SER A 157 -1.41 10.32 -8.95
CA SER A 157 -1.93 11.58 -9.47
C SER A 157 -3.21 11.98 -8.73
N PRO A 158 -3.59 13.27 -8.67
CA PRO A 158 -4.81 13.71 -7.98
C PRO A 158 -6.11 13.04 -8.46
N ASP A 159 -6.15 12.57 -9.71
CA ASP A 159 -7.28 11.82 -10.27
C ASP A 159 -7.25 10.31 -9.92
N GLY A 160 -6.22 9.85 -9.23
CA GLY A 160 -5.99 8.47 -8.81
C GLY A 160 -5.70 7.48 -9.93
N LYS A 161 -5.46 7.91 -11.18
CA LYS A 161 -5.30 7.00 -12.33
C LYS A 161 -3.87 6.54 -12.55
N LYS A 162 -2.89 7.34 -12.11
CA LYS A 162 -1.46 7.10 -12.34
C LYS A 162 -0.70 7.01 -11.03
N ILE A 163 0.25 6.08 -10.95
CA ILE A 163 1.17 5.92 -9.83
C ILE A 163 2.39 6.79 -10.12
N VAL A 164 2.67 7.73 -9.23
CA VAL A 164 3.79 8.67 -9.33
C VAL A 164 4.97 8.22 -8.50
N GLU A 165 4.72 7.63 -7.34
CA GLU A 165 5.78 7.15 -6.45
C GLU A 165 5.34 5.86 -5.75
N LEU A 166 6.22 4.88 -5.73
CA LEU A 166 6.08 3.64 -4.99
C LEU A 166 7.23 3.54 -3.99
N LYS A 167 6.90 3.62 -2.70
CA LYS A 167 7.84 3.36 -1.60
C LYS A 167 7.49 2.05 -0.92
N GLU A 168 8.51 1.26 -0.62
CA GLU A 168 8.34 -0.03 0.05
C GLU A 168 9.23 -0.07 1.30
N PHE A 169 8.64 -0.27 2.47
CA PHE A 169 9.39 -0.63 3.67
C PHE A 169 9.36 -2.14 3.82
N VAL A 170 10.46 -2.82 3.51
CA VAL A 170 10.52 -4.28 3.48
C VAL A 170 11.11 -4.83 4.79
N ASN A 171 10.77 -6.08 5.11
CA ASN A 171 11.48 -6.82 6.14
C ASN A 171 12.93 -7.09 5.68
N SER A 172 13.87 -6.28 6.18
CA SER A 172 15.28 -6.32 5.75
C SER A 172 15.95 -7.65 6.07
N ALA A 173 15.67 -8.25 7.23
CA ALA A 173 16.24 -9.54 7.61
C ALA A 173 15.86 -10.65 6.61
N ARG A 174 14.60 -10.64 6.13
CA ARG A 174 14.17 -11.55 5.07
C ARG A 174 14.82 -11.22 3.73
N ALA A 175 14.91 -9.95 3.35
CA ALA A 175 15.58 -9.56 2.11
C ALA A 175 17.05 -10.02 2.09
N GLU A 176 17.78 -9.83 3.19
CA GLU A 176 19.16 -10.27 3.38
C GLU A 176 19.30 -11.80 3.42
N GLU A 177 18.35 -12.51 4.04
CA GLU A 177 18.32 -13.97 4.00
C GLU A 177 18.17 -14.48 2.56
N LEU A 178 17.24 -13.92 1.78
CA LEU A 178 17.05 -14.29 0.38
C LEU A 178 18.32 -14.01 -0.43
N GLN A 179 18.92 -12.84 -0.25
CA GLN A 179 20.16 -12.48 -0.93
C GLN A 179 21.27 -13.48 -0.59
N ARG A 180 21.48 -13.80 0.69
CA ARG A 180 22.49 -14.77 1.13
C ARG A 180 22.28 -16.15 0.52
N ARG A 181 21.04 -16.64 0.47
CA ARG A 181 20.70 -17.94 -0.13
C ARG A 181 20.99 -17.97 -1.63
N LEU A 182 20.67 -16.87 -2.33
CA LEU A 182 20.91 -16.76 -3.77
C LEU A 182 22.40 -16.50 -4.11
N SER A 183 23.16 -15.87 -3.21
CA SER A 183 24.62 -15.69 -3.37
C SER A 183 25.43 -16.90 -2.88
N GLY A 184 24.79 -17.86 -2.22
CA GLY A 184 25.41 -18.89 -1.39
C GLY A 184 25.93 -20.15 -2.10
N ILE A 185 26.07 -20.16 -3.43
CA ILE A 185 26.72 -21.27 -4.18
C ILE A 185 27.89 -20.73 -5.03
N LEU A 186 28.71 -19.83 -4.46
CA LEU A 186 30.04 -19.50 -4.99
C LEU A 186 31.09 -19.27 -3.87
N SER A 187 30.85 -19.84 -2.69
CA SER A 187 31.87 -19.95 -1.64
C SER A 187 32.09 -21.43 -1.29
N GLN A 188 32.69 -22.14 -2.24
CA GLN A 188 33.66 -23.21 -1.98
C GLN A 188 34.94 -22.89 -2.75
#